data_AF-A0A9E1WV29-F1
#
_entry.id   AF-A0A9E1WV29-F1
#
_cell.length_a   1.000
_cell.length_b   1.000
_cell.length_c   1.000
_cell.angle_alpha   90.00
_cell.angle_beta   90.00
_cell.angle_gamma   90.00
#
_symmetry.space_group_name_H-M   'P 1'
#
loop_
_entity.id
_entity.type
_entity.pdbx_description
1 polymer ?
#
loop_
_entity_poly.entity_id
_entity_poly.type
_entity_poly.pdbx_seq_one_letter_code
_entity_poly.pdbx_strand_id
1 'polypeptide(L)' 'MFPFVHLIKDLFIAPQQMSIDSLDTHVSHHVIWPWDLDAFAALNSSRAPTLYDLGRLGMGVHTELIATLRENEA' A
#
# COMPACT_ATOMS: atom_id res chain seq x y z
N MET A 1 -1.96 16.34 5.03
CA MET A 1 -0.53 16.00 4.86
C MET A 1 -0.15 14.96 5.92
N PHE A 2 -0.70 13.75 5.78
CA PHE A 2 -0.52 12.61 6.67
C PHE A 2 -0.23 11.32 5.86
N PRO A 3 0.67 11.33 4.86
CA PRO A 3 0.93 10.14 4.04
C PRO A 3 1.47 8.97 4.87
N PHE A 4 2.01 9.26 6.07
CA PHE A 4 2.53 8.26 6.99
C PHE A 4 1.45 7.48 7.74
N VAL A 5 0.28 8.06 8.02
CA VAL A 5 -0.75 7.32 8.77
C VAL A 5 -1.36 6.22 7.91
N HIS A 6 -1.58 6.49 6.62
CA HIS A 6 -1.94 5.46 5.63
C HIS A 6 -0.84 4.41 5.47
N LEU A 7 0.40 4.85 5.27
CA LEU A 7 1.54 3.95 5.10
C LEU A 7 1.71 3.03 6.31
N ILE A 8 1.69 3.59 7.52
CA ILE A 8 1.81 2.85 8.77
C ILE A 8 0.63 1.89 8.89
N LYS A 9 -0.61 2.36 8.77
CA LYS A 9 -1.80 1.51 8.90
C LYS A 9 -1.76 0.33 7.92
N ASP A 10 -1.46 0.57 6.65
CA ASP A 10 -1.46 -0.49 5.65
C ASP A 10 -0.26 -1.43 5.81
N LEU A 11 0.91 -0.95 6.25
CA LEU A 11 2.03 -1.82 6.62
C LEU A 11 1.77 -2.67 7.86
N PHE A 12 0.94 -2.20 8.80
CA PHE A 12 0.57 -2.96 9.99
C PHE A 12 -0.60 -3.95 9.73
N ILE A 13 -1.47 -3.66 8.75
CA ILE A 13 -2.60 -4.53 8.37
C ILE A 13 -2.22 -5.55 7.29
N ALA A 14 -1.36 -5.19 6.33
CA ALA A 14 -0.90 -6.07 5.27
C ALA A 14 -0.38 -7.44 5.78
N PRO A 15 0.45 -7.54 6.85
CA PRO A 15 0.89 -8.83 7.35
C PRO A 15 -0.21 -9.66 8.05
N GLN A 16 -1.37 -9.06 8.38
CA GLN A 16 -2.52 -9.79 8.92
C GLN A 16 -3.48 -10.29 7.84
N GLN A 17 -3.37 -9.79 6.61
CA GLN A 17 -4.13 -10.30 5.50
C GLN A 17 -3.40 -11.53 4.95
N MET A 18 -4.14 -12.62 4.79
CA MET A 18 -3.67 -13.95 4.35
C MET A 18 -2.59 -13.86 3.27
N SER A 19 -1.55 -14.70 3.36
CA SER A 19 -0.55 -14.84 2.30
C SER A 19 -1.27 -15.27 1.03
N ILE A 20 -1.13 -14.45 0.01
CA ILE A 20 -1.74 -14.66 -1.30
C ILE A 20 -0.66 -15.36 -2.14
N ASP A 21 -1.03 -16.36 -2.97
CA ASP A 21 -0.05 -17.03 -3.84
C ASP A 21 0.62 -15.99 -4.76
N SER A 22 1.86 -16.23 -5.17
CA SER A 22 2.69 -15.21 -5.84
C SER A 22 2.12 -14.68 -7.16
N LEU A 23 1.14 -15.37 -7.74
CA LEU A 23 0.44 -15.01 -8.98
C LEU A 23 -1.00 -14.52 -8.77
N ASP A 24 -1.50 -14.54 -7.55
CA ASP A 24 -2.84 -14.09 -7.26
C ASP A 24 -2.93 -12.56 -7.25
N THR A 25 -4.13 -12.04 -7.51
CA THR A 25 -4.36 -10.59 -7.62
C THR A 25 -4.49 -9.96 -6.24
N HIS A 26 -3.52 -9.11 -5.88
CA HIS A 26 -3.61 -8.28 -4.68
C HIS A 26 -4.57 -7.10 -4.88
N VAL A 27 -5.66 -7.07 -4.12
CA VAL A 27 -6.65 -5.98 -4.13
C VAL A 27 -6.63 -5.25 -2.78
N SER A 28 -6.10 -4.03 -2.77
CA SER A 28 -6.11 -3.18 -1.58
C SER A 28 -7.25 -2.17 -1.62
N HIS A 29 -7.94 -2.02 -0.49
CA HIS A 29 -9.01 -1.04 -0.32
C HIS A 29 -8.53 0.10 0.57
N HIS A 30 -8.41 1.30 0.00
CA HIS A 30 -8.00 2.50 0.73
C HIS A 30 -9.15 3.48 0.85
N VAL A 31 -9.38 3.98 2.07
CA VAL A 31 -10.32 5.07 2.31
C VAL A 31 -9.62 6.38 1.93
N ILE A 32 -10.25 7.15 1.04
CA ILE A 32 -9.83 8.52 0.72
C ILE A 32 -10.39 9.43 1.80
N TRP A 33 -9.50 10.17 2.46
CA TRP A 33 -9.90 11.08 3.52
C TRP A 33 -10.00 12.51 2.99
N PRO A 34 -10.69 13.41 3.71
CA PRO A 34 -10.92 14.78 3.25
C PRO A 34 -9.64 15.56 2.89
N TRP A 35 -8.49 15.19 3.45
CA TRP A 35 -7.19 15.82 3.19
C TRP A 35 -6.44 15.28 1.97
N ASP A 36 -6.89 14.16 1.39
CA ASP A 36 -6.36 13.61 0.14
C ASP A 36 -7.05 14.22 -1.08
N LEU A 37 -8.18 14.89 -0.85
CA LEU A 37 -8.92 15.65 -1.84
C LEU A 37 -8.33 17.05 -2.05
N ASP A 38 -8.45 17.57 -3.25
CA ASP A 38 -8.17 18.97 -3.57
C ASP A 38 -9.37 19.87 -3.26
N ALA A 39 -9.24 21.17 -3.54
CA ALA A 39 -10.30 22.16 -3.30
C ALA A 39 -11.59 21.89 -4.11
N PHE A 40 -11.55 21.00 -5.10
CA PHE A 40 -12.67 20.61 -5.95
C PHE A 40 -13.26 19.25 -5.56
N ALA A 41 -12.88 18.71 -4.39
CA ALA A 41 -13.26 17.38 -3.92
C ALA A 41 -12.84 16.26 -4.90
N ALA A 42 -11.81 16.50 -5.71
CA ALA A 42 -11.19 15.49 -6.55
C ALA A 42 -9.94 14.94 -5.85
N LEU A 43 -9.59 13.68 -6.14
CA LEU A 43 -8.34 13.12 -5.62
C LEU A 43 -7.16 13.93 -6.14
N ASN A 44 -6.30 14.40 -5.24
CA ASN A 44 -5.10 15.14 -5.65
C ASN A 44 -4.23 14.25 -6.56
N SER A 45 -3.84 14.77 -7.73
CA SER A 45 -2.95 14.07 -8.65
C SER A 45 -1.60 13.71 -8.03
N SER A 46 -1.15 14.47 -7.02
CA SER A 46 0.06 14.15 -6.25
C SER A 46 -0.12 13.01 -5.23
N ARG A 47 -1.37 12.64 -4.89
CA ARG A 47 -1.71 11.57 -3.94
C ARG A 47 -1.99 10.24 -4.61
N ALA A 48 -2.51 10.26 -5.83
CA ALA A 48 -2.79 9.04 -6.59
C ALA A 48 -1.56 8.11 -6.78
N PRO A 49 -0.36 8.62 -7.14
CA PRO A 49 0.84 7.78 -7.23
C PRO A 49 1.23 7.15 -5.89
N THR A 50 1.09 7.89 -4.78
CA THR A 50 1.38 7.36 -3.44
C THR A 50 0.45 6.21 -3.06
N LEU A 51 -0.85 6.29 -3.39
CA LEU A 51 -1.79 5.18 -3.17
C LEU A 51 -1.43 3.95 -4.02
N TYR A 52 -0.95 4.18 -5.25
CA TYR A 52 -0.50 3.08 -6.11
C TYR A 52 0.77 2.40 -5.56
N ASP A 53 1.74 3.19 -5.11
CA ASP A 53 2.96 2.67 -4.47
C ASP A 53 2.64 1.91 -3.18
N LEU A 54 1.63 2.36 -2.42
CA LEU A 54 1.17 1.66 -1.22
C LEU A 54 0.59 0.28 -1.55
N GLY A 55 -0.22 0.17 -2.60
CA GLY A 55 -0.72 -1.11 -3.10
C GLY A 55 0.40 -2.05 -3.56
N ARG A 56 1.44 -1.50 -4.21
CA ARG A 56 2.63 -2.28 -4.63
C ARG A 56 3.47 -2.78 -3.45
N LEU A 57 3.64 -1.94 -2.43
CA LEU A 57 4.33 -2.36 -1.20
C LEU A 57 3.54 -3.44 -0.46
N GLY A 58 2.22 -3.27 -0.34
CA GLY A 58 1.32 -4.29 0.22
C GLY A 58 1.45 -5.62 -0.54
N MET A 59 1.46 -5.60 -1.86
CA MET A 59 1.67 -6.79 -2.69
C MET A 59 3.03 -7.46 -2.42
N GLY A 60 4.11 -6.69 -2.28
CA GLY A 60 5.44 -7.23 -1.96
C GLY A 60 5.53 -7.86 -0.57
N VAL A 61 4.74 -7.37 0.39
CA VAL A 61 4.58 -8.02 1.71
C VAL A 61 3.76 -9.31 1.58
N HIS A 62 2.64 -9.26 0.85
CA HIS A 62 1.71 -10.38 0.68
C HIS A 62 2.30 -11.59 -0.05
N THR A 63 3.16 -11.35 -1.03
CA THR A 63 3.82 -12.37 -1.86
C THR A 63 5.15 -12.84 -1.27
N GLU A 64 5.47 -12.43 -0.03
CA GLU A 64 6.76 -12.66 0.65
C GLU A 64 8.01 -12.16 -0.11
N LEU A 65 7.84 -11.47 -1.25
CA LEU A 65 8.93 -10.96 -2.07
C LEU A 65 9.88 -10.07 -1.26
N ILE A 66 9.36 -9.22 -0.38
CA ILE A 66 10.18 -8.35 0.47
C ILE A 66 11.01 -9.17 1.47
N ALA A 67 10.45 -10.26 2.01
CA ALA A 67 11.19 -11.16 2.90
C ALA A 67 12.30 -11.89 2.14
N THR A 68 11.98 -12.45 0.96
CA THR A 68 12.96 -13.14 0.10
C THR A 68 14.09 -12.21 -0.36
N LEU A 69 13.78 -10.96 -0.74
CA LEU A 69 14.79 -9.98 -1.11
C LEU A 69 15.73 -9.66 0.07
N ARG A 70 15.17 -9.46 1.27
CA ARG A 70 15.98 -9.19 2.48
C ARG A 70 16.90 -10.37 2.84
N GLU A 71 16.45 -11.60 2.60
CA GLU A 71 17.26 -12.81 2.84
C GLU A 71 18.39 -12.99 1.81
N ASN A 72 18.19 -12.56 0.56
CA ASN A 72 19.15 -12.73 -0.54
C ASN A 72 20.08 -11.52 -0.77
N GLU A 73 19.82 -10.37 -0.15
CA GLU A 73 20.74 -9.22 -0.12
C GLU A 73 21.87 -9.34 0.93
N ALA A 74 22.20 -10.56 1.39
CA ALA A 74 23.32 -10.86 2.30
C ALA A 74 24.61 -11.23 1.56
#